data_AF-A0A158S5F6-F1
#
_entry.id   AF-A0A158S5F6-F1
#
_cell.length_a   1.000
_cell.length_b   1.000
_cell.length_c   1.000
_cell.angle_alpha   90.00
_cell.angle_beta   90.00
_cell.angle_gamma   90.00
#
_symmetry.space_group_name_H-M   'P 1'
#
loop_
_entity.id
_entity.type
_entity.pdbx_description
1 polymer ?
#
loop_
_entity_poly.entity_id
_entity_poly.type
_entity_poly.pdbx_seq_one_letter_code
_entity_poly.pdbx_strand_id
1 'polypeptide(L)'
;MMNIPWDQPATLIDLDGKTPVIGTILECVTHFSLFKPFAKEQARILLTRPVFRTGQKTRTWILNPNEIEALVQRRAAEDQAGV
;
A
#
# COMPACT_ATOMS: atom_id res chain seq x y z
N MET A 1 -13.45 -4.48 7.12
CA MET A 1 -12.03 -4.87 7.03
C MET A 1 -11.61 -4.79 5.56
N MET A 2 -10.58 -4.02 5.20
CA MET A 2 -10.11 -3.98 3.81
C MET A 2 -9.48 -5.32 3.44
N ASN A 3 -10.18 -6.10 2.61
CA ASN A 3 -9.70 -7.41 2.16
C ASN A 3 -8.80 -7.24 0.90
N ILE A 4 -7.67 -6.56 1.07
CA ILE A 4 -6.69 -6.36 -0.01
C ILE A 4 -5.69 -7.55 0.00
N PRO A 5 -5.53 -8.29 -1.12
CA PRO A 5 -4.55 -9.37 -1.23
C PRO A 5 -3.11 -8.86 -1.09
N TRP A 6 -2.25 -9.62 -0.39
CA TRP A 6 -0.84 -9.26 -0.18
C TRP A 6 -0.01 -9.21 -1.46
N ASP A 7 -0.34 -10.07 -2.42
CA ASP A 7 0.29 -10.22 -3.74
C ASP A 7 -0.21 -9.21 -4.78
N GLN A 8 -1.20 -8.38 -4.43
CA GLN A 8 -1.73 -7.38 -5.36
C GLN A 8 -0.64 -6.36 -5.73
N PRO A 9 -0.46 -6.04 -7.02
CA PRO A 9 0.48 -5.00 -7.44
C PRO A 9 0.13 -3.63 -6.88
N ALA A 10 1.15 -2.92 -6.42
CA ALA A 10 1.04 -1.64 -5.77
C ALA A 10 2.29 -0.76 -5.95
N THR A 11 2.16 0.52 -5.61
CA THR A 11 3.28 1.46 -5.61
C THR A 11 3.20 2.34 -4.39
N LEU A 12 4.19 2.26 -3.50
CA LEU A 12 4.36 3.19 -2.39
C LEU A 12 5.07 4.45 -2.91
N ILE A 13 4.43 5.59 -2.72
CA ILE A 13 4.96 6.91 -3.05
C ILE A 13 5.11 7.72 -1.76
N ASP A 14 6.14 8.56 -1.69
CA ASP A 14 6.32 9.58 -0.66
C ASP A 14 6.16 10.95 -1.32
N LEU A 15 5.35 11.83 -0.74
CA LEU A 15 5.12 13.18 -1.28
C LEU A 15 6.33 14.12 -1.08
N ASP A 16 7.33 13.69 -0.31
CA ASP A 16 8.62 14.37 -0.13
C ASP A 16 9.58 14.19 -1.34
N GLY A 17 9.14 13.51 -2.40
CA GLY A 17 9.90 13.36 -3.65
C GLY A 17 10.94 12.24 -3.66
N LYS A 18 10.86 11.28 -2.73
CA LYS A 18 11.72 10.09 -2.73
C LYS A 18 11.35 9.13 -3.85
N THR A 19 12.31 8.29 -4.26
CA THR A 19 12.08 7.23 -5.24
C THR A 19 10.94 6.32 -4.78
N PRO A 20 9.91 6.08 -5.62
CA PRO A 20 8.79 5.23 -5.25
C PRO A 20 9.20 3.76 -5.19
N VAL A 21 8.54 2.98 -4.33
CA VAL A 21 8.69 1.52 -4.29
C VAL A 21 7.57 0.91 -5.11
N ILE A 22 7.92 0.21 -6.19
CA ILE A 22 6.98 -0.47 -7.08
C ILE A 22 7.09 -1.98 -6.81
N GLY A 23 5.99 -2.62 -6.42
CA GLY A 23 6.00 -4.03 -6.04
C GLY A 23 4.60 -4.54 -5.69
N THR A 24 4.50 -5.35 -4.64
CA THR A 24 3.26 -5.88 -4.07
C THR A 24 2.80 -5.07 -2.86
N ILE A 25 1.55 -5.29 -2.41
CA ILE A 25 1.03 -4.69 -1.18
C ILE A 25 1.90 -5.08 0.02
N LEU A 26 2.32 -6.34 0.10
CA LEU A 26 3.19 -6.79 1.17
C LEU A 26 4.51 -6.01 1.22
N GLU A 27 5.18 -5.87 0.09
CA GLU A 27 6.45 -5.14 0.00
C GLU A 27 6.25 -3.65 0.34
N CYS A 28 5.18 -3.03 -0.16
CA CYS A 28 4.87 -1.62 0.11
C CYS A 28 4.57 -1.39 1.60
N VAL A 29 3.76 -2.26 2.22
CA VAL A 29 3.43 -2.18 3.65
C VAL A 29 4.66 -2.43 4.52
N THR A 30 5.52 -3.38 4.13
CA THR A 30 6.79 -3.65 4.81
C THR A 30 7.70 -2.43 4.77
N HIS A 31 7.89 -1.81 3.60
CA HIS A 31 8.68 -0.58 3.47
C HIS A 31 8.10 0.58 4.28
N PHE A 32 6.78 0.79 4.21
CA PHE A 32 6.10 1.82 5.00
C PHE A 32 6.31 1.63 6.50
N SER A 33 6.34 0.39 7.00
CA SER A 33 6.53 0.11 8.43
C SER A 33 7.84 0.70 8.98
N LEU A 34 8.88 0.75 8.15
CA LEU A 34 10.23 1.24 8.45
C LEU A 34 10.36 2.77 8.38
N PHE A 35 9.35 3.48 7.88
CA PHE A 35 9.39 4.93 7.76
C PHE A 35 9.34 5.61 9.13
N LYS A 36 10.03 6.75 9.23
CA LYS A 36 9.88 7.69 10.36
C LYS A 36 8.47 8.31 10.32
N PRO A 37 7.91 8.78 11.46
CA PRO A 37 6.54 9.31 11.53
C PRO A 37 6.23 10.37 10.47
N PHE A 38 7.11 11.36 10.29
CA PHE A 38 6.96 12.39 9.26
C PHE A 38 6.86 11.81 7.83
N ALA A 39 7.64 10.78 7.50
CA ALA A 39 7.57 10.14 6.20
C ALA A 39 6.30 9.27 6.05
N LYS A 40 5.79 8.69 7.14
CA LYS A 40 4.51 7.96 7.11
C LYS A 40 3.34 8.88 6.76
N GLU A 41 3.30 10.09 7.33
CA GLU A 41 2.25 11.09 7.04
C GLU A 41 2.20 11.49 5.56
N GLN A 42 3.35 11.46 4.87
CA GLN A 42 3.48 11.77 3.45
C GLN A 42 3.35 10.56 2.53
N ALA A 43 3.36 9.35 3.05
CA ALA A 43 3.36 8.14 2.22
C ALA A 43 1.95 7.74 1.74
N ARG A 44 1.82 7.34 0.48
CA ARG A 44 0.58 6.83 -0.12
C ARG A 44 0.87 5.53 -0.86
N ILE A 45 -0.07 4.57 -0.85
CA ILE A 45 0.03 3.38 -1.69
C ILE A 45 -0.97 3.49 -2.83
N LEU A 46 -0.48 3.45 -4.05
CA LEU A 46 -1.26 3.31 -5.27
C LEU A 46 -1.56 1.83 -5.52
N LEU A 47 -2.83 1.48 -5.67
CA LEU A 47 -3.21 0.13 -6.09
C LEU A 47 -3.19 0.05 -7.61
N THR A 48 -2.26 -0.75 -8.14
CA THR A 48 -2.01 -0.86 -9.58
C THR A 48 -2.74 -2.07 -10.13
N ARG A 49 -4.08 -2.03 -10.11
CA ARG A 49 -4.90 -3.01 -10.84
C ARG A 49 -5.59 -2.34 -12.02
N PRO A 50 -4.92 -2.23 -13.18
CA PRO A 50 -5.56 -1.72 -14.38
C PRO A 50 -6.69 -2.67 -14.78
N VAL A 51 -7.90 -2.15 -14.92
CA VAL A 51 -9.00 -2.90 -15.54
C VAL A 51 -9.26 -2.25 -16.88
N PHE A 52 -8.80 -2.87 -17.96
CA PHE A 52 -9.07 -2.40 -19.31
C PHE A 52 -10.57 -2.52 -19.59
N ARG A 53 -11.22 -1.38 -19.83
CA ARG A 53 -12.64 -1.28 -20.17
C ARG A 53 -12.82 -0.19 -21.21
N THR A 54 -13.16 -0.57 -22.44
CA THR A 54 -13.44 0.38 -23.53
C THR A 54 -14.49 1.41 -23.06
N GLY A 55 -14.14 2.69 -23.12
CA GLY A 55 -15.03 3.79 -22.72
C GLY A 55 -15.08 4.12 -21.22
N GLN A 56 -14.34 3.42 -20.35
CA GLN A 56 -14.24 3.76 -18.93
C GLN A 56 -12.83 4.20 -18.53
N LYS A 57 -12.75 5.22 -17.67
CA LYS A 57 -11.47 5.63 -17.05
C LYS A 57 -11.00 4.52 -16.11
N THR A 58 -9.72 4.13 -16.24
CA THR A 58 -9.04 3.29 -15.23
C THR A 58 -9.20 3.96 -13.87
N ARG A 59 -9.74 3.23 -12.89
CA ARG A 59 -9.82 3.72 -11.51
C ARG A 59 -8.52 3.40 -10.81
N THR A 60 -7.89 4.43 -10.27
CA THR A 60 -6.70 4.33 -9.46
C THR A 60 -7.11 4.51 -8.00
N TRP A 61 -6.86 3.51 -7.17
CA TRP A 61 -7.16 3.60 -5.74
C TRP A 61 -5.90 4.00 -4.97
N ILE A 62 -6.05 4.92 -4.03
CA ILE A 62 -4.98 5.41 -3.18
C ILE A 62 -5.31 5.03 -1.74
N LEU A 63 -4.36 4.42 -1.04
CA LEU A 63 -4.40 4.22 0.41
C LEU A 63 -3.67 5.37 1.10
N ASN A 64 -4.32 5.95 2.10
CA ASN A 64 -3.78 6.98 2.97
C ASN A 64 -3.00 6.36 4.14
N PRO A 65 -2.16 7.14 4.87
CA PRO A 65 -1.29 6.62 5.92
C PRO A 65 -2.02 5.75 6.96
N ASN A 66 -3.19 6.19 7.43
CA ASN A 66 -4.01 5.46 8.39
C ASN A 66 -4.52 4.11 7.84
N GLU A 67 -4.85 4.04 6.55
CA GLU A 67 -5.26 2.80 5.89
C GLU A 67 -4.07 1.85 5.74
N ILE A 68 -2.88 2.39 5.46
CA ILE A 68 -1.64 1.60 5.39
C ILE A 68 -1.26 1.09 6.78
N GLU A 69 -1.40 1.89 7.84
CA GLU A 69 -1.19 1.45 9.22
C GLU A 69 -2.10 0.30 9.63
N ALA A 70 -3.37 0.33 9.22
CA ALA A 70 -4.28 -0.79 9.44
C ALA A 70 -3.79 -2.08 8.76
N LEU A 71 -3.15 -1.98 7.58
CA LEU A 71 -2.51 -3.12 6.92
C LEU A 71 -1.26 -3.60 7.66
N VAL A 72 -0.44 -2.69 8.20
CA VAL A 72 0.70 -3.06 9.07
C VAL A 72 0.22 -3.85 10.28
N GLN A 73 -0.85 -3.40 10.94
CA GLN A 73 -1.45 -4.09 12.07
C GLN A 73 -2.01 -5.47 11.68
N ARG A 74 -2.70 -5.56 10.54
CA ARG A 74 -3.18 -6.84 10.00
C ARG A 74 -2.03 -7.81 9.79
N ARG A 75 -0.94 -7.35 9.16
CA ARG A 75 0.24 -8.17 8.90
C ARG A 75 0.86 -8.71 10.19
N ALA A 76 1.05 -7.85 11.18
CA ALA A 76 1.61 -8.25 12.47
C ALA A 76 0.72 -9.28 13.20
N ALA A 77 -0.61 -9.17 13.07
CA ALA A 77 -1.54 -10.14 13.63
C ALA A 77 -1.47 -11.50 12.93
N GLU A 78 -1.32 -11.52 11.60
CA GLU A 78 -1.15 -12.75 10.81
C GLU A 78 0.19 -13.45 11.13
N ASP A 79 1.29 -12.70 11.23
CA ASP A 79 2.60 -13.24 11.59
C ASP A 79 2.58 -13.88 13.01
N GLN A 80 1.87 -13.28 13.97
CA GLN A 80 1.68 -13.86 15.32
C GLN A 80 0.78 -15.11 15.32
N ALA A 81 -0.15 -15.21 14.38
CA ALA A 81 -1.01 -16.37 14.21
C ALA A 81 -0.32 -17.53 13.45
N GLY A 82 0.89 -17.31 12.92
CA GLY A 82 1.64 -18.30 12.16
C GLY A 82 1.04 -18.60 10.78
N VAL A 83 0.33 -17.63 10.19
CA VAL A 83 -0.33 -17.71 8.87
C VAL A 83 0.53 -17.05 7.80
#